data_AF-A0A3P7Z2N0-F1
#
_entry.id   AF-A0A3P7Z2N0-F1
#
_cell.length_a   1.000
_cell.length_b   1.000
_cell.length_c   1.000
_cell.angle_alpha   90.00
_cell.angle_beta   90.00
_cell.angle_gamma   90.00
#
_symmetry.space_group_name_H-M   'P 1'
#
loop_
_entity.id
_entity.type
_entity.pdbx_description
1 polymer ?
#
loop_
_entity_poly.entity_id
_entity_poly.type
_entity_poly.pdbx_seq_one_letter_code
_entity_poly.pdbx_strand_id
1 'polypeptide(L)'
;MTTFQIPGLDYGSGESSPEPEEEPMDNHMCIDCYSIAMKIVQQPRGTPTPDKYLVVHELSNEELALFGNVLRESDVDPDGDDFIPHAPLPDCDRCNSYYRASCKEHPLFWVKDREPAKSSKPEDRARMTAPAFISIKTSSIPNAGMGAFAEACIPVSFRAVGMVFGPYQGILIDDASESERDGYCWELRSSAGPRFIDGSNTQYSNWMRYINSSRHDKEQNLLAFQYCGGVYYRVIRPIKIKDELLGGKSRCLRANRLR
;
A
#
# COMPACT_ATOMS: atom_id res chain seq x y z
N MET A 1 0.65 -23.62 59.36
CA MET A 1 0.02 -24.94 59.59
C MET A 1 0.73 -25.92 58.69
N THR A 2 1.53 -26.81 59.27
CA THR A 2 2.39 -27.75 58.54
C THR A 2 1.55 -28.93 58.06
N THR A 3 1.44 -29.12 56.75
CA THR A 3 0.71 -30.22 56.12
C THR A 3 1.47 -31.53 56.33
N PHE A 4 0.84 -32.50 57.00
CA PHE A 4 1.34 -33.87 57.13
C PHE A 4 1.09 -34.62 55.81
N GLN A 5 2.15 -35.12 55.17
CA GLN A 5 2.05 -36.09 54.08
C GLN A 5 2.17 -37.51 54.63
N ILE A 6 1.22 -38.38 54.26
CA ILE A 6 1.21 -39.79 54.65
C ILE A 6 2.04 -40.57 53.60
N PRO A 7 3.10 -41.30 54.00
CA PRO A 7 3.89 -42.10 53.06
C PRO A 7 3.03 -43.22 52.44
N GLY A 8 2.92 -43.25 51.12
CA GLY A 8 2.26 -44.33 50.36
C GLY A 8 0.98 -43.97 49.60
N LEU A 9 0.54 -42.70 49.65
CA LEU A 9 -0.55 -42.20 48.80
C LEU A 9 0.04 -41.40 47.63
N ASP A 10 -0.17 -41.90 46.42
CA ASP A 10 0.11 -41.17 45.18
C ASP A 10 -0.85 -39.98 45.09
N TYR A 11 -0.35 -38.78 45.39
CA TYR A 11 -1.07 -37.55 45.12
C TYR A 11 -0.90 -37.29 43.63
N GLY A 12 -1.77 -37.92 42.84
CA GLY A 12 -1.79 -37.82 41.39
C GLY A 12 -1.54 -36.38 40.95
N SER A 13 -0.48 -36.20 40.18
CA SER A 13 -0.18 -34.94 39.51
C SER A 13 -1.44 -34.55 38.75
N GLY A 14 -2.04 -33.41 39.12
CA GLY A 14 -3.19 -32.87 38.40
C GLY A 14 -2.90 -32.92 36.91
N GLU A 15 -3.74 -33.65 36.17
CA GLU A 15 -3.74 -33.61 34.72
C GLU A 15 -3.88 -32.15 34.31
N SER A 16 -2.77 -31.58 33.85
CA SER A 16 -2.79 -30.37 33.06
C SER A 16 -3.73 -30.64 31.89
N SER A 17 -4.92 -30.05 31.92
CA SER A 17 -5.81 -30.08 30.76
C SER A 17 -4.99 -29.65 29.55
N PRO A 18 -4.98 -30.41 28.45
CA PRO A 18 -4.30 -29.96 27.26
C PRO A 18 -4.89 -28.60 26.88
N GLU A 19 -4.04 -27.59 26.75
CA GLU A 19 -4.45 -26.33 26.13
C GLU A 19 -5.12 -26.67 24.80
N PRO A 20 -6.30 -26.11 24.49
CA PRO A 20 -6.97 -26.44 23.25
C PRO A 20 -6.02 -26.14 22.09
N GLU A 21 -5.67 -27.18 21.33
CA GLU A 21 -4.88 -27.02 20.11
C GLU A 21 -5.63 -26.04 19.22
N GLU A 22 -5.09 -24.82 19.05
CA GLU A 22 -5.68 -23.83 18.15
C GLU A 22 -5.71 -24.44 16.74
N GLU A 23 -6.92 -24.66 16.21
CA GLU A 23 -7.06 -25.19 14.86
C GLU A 23 -6.31 -24.28 13.88
N PRO A 24 -5.50 -24.83 12.98
CA PRO A 24 -4.71 -24.03 12.07
C PRO A 24 -5.66 -23.21 11.17
N MET A 25 -5.42 -21.90 11.11
CA MET A 25 -6.22 -20.96 10.32
C MET A 25 -5.57 -20.69 8.95
N ASP A 26 -6.41 -20.46 7.94
CA ASP A 26 -6.05 -19.80 6.69
C ASP A 26 -6.42 -18.32 6.81
N ASN A 27 -5.51 -17.44 6.33
CA ASN A 27 -5.68 -16.00 6.38
C ASN A 27 -5.72 -15.44 4.95
N HIS A 28 -6.81 -14.80 4.58
CA HIS A 28 -7.02 -14.26 3.24
C HIS A 28 -7.25 -12.76 3.27
N MET A 29 -6.54 -12.02 2.44
CA MET A 29 -6.93 -10.67 2.05
C MET A 29 -7.98 -10.77 0.95
N CYS A 30 -9.14 -10.18 1.19
CA CYS A 30 -10.32 -10.30 0.34
C CYS A 30 -10.92 -8.93 0.00
N ILE A 31 -11.58 -8.85 -1.15
CA ILE A 31 -12.57 -7.81 -1.45
C ILE A 31 -13.94 -8.35 -1.06
N ASP A 32 -14.63 -7.68 -0.14
CA ASP A 32 -16.05 -7.91 0.14
C ASP A 32 -16.89 -7.35 -1.01
N CYS A 33 -17.53 -8.22 -1.78
CA CYS A 33 -18.25 -7.87 -3.01
C CYS A 33 -19.51 -7.01 -2.77
N TYR A 34 -20.04 -6.99 -1.54
CA TYR A 34 -21.22 -6.18 -1.21
C TYR A 34 -20.85 -4.78 -0.74
N SER A 35 -19.89 -4.70 0.19
CA SER A 35 -19.42 -3.42 0.74
C SER A 35 -18.32 -2.78 -0.10
N ILE A 36 -17.78 -3.52 -1.07
CA ILE A 36 -16.73 -3.09 -1.99
C ILE A 36 -15.52 -2.59 -1.16
N ALA A 37 -15.11 -3.42 -0.20
CA ALA A 37 -14.12 -3.07 0.83
C ALA A 37 -13.10 -4.19 1.02
N MET A 38 -11.86 -3.81 1.31
CA MET A 38 -10.80 -4.75 1.70
C MET A 38 -11.08 -5.31 3.10
N LYS A 39 -10.88 -6.62 3.28
CA LYS A 39 -11.01 -7.33 4.56
C LYS A 39 -9.99 -8.44 4.69
N ILE A 40 -9.51 -8.66 5.90
CA ILE A 40 -8.81 -9.89 6.27
C ILE A 40 -9.86 -10.89 6.76
N VAL A 41 -9.92 -12.05 6.12
CA VAL A 41 -10.80 -13.17 6.48
C VAL A 41 -9.92 -14.27 7.05
N GLN A 42 -10.12 -14.59 8.32
CA GLN A 42 -9.47 -15.72 8.99
C GLN A 42 -10.51 -16.83 9.13
N GLN A 43 -10.19 -18.03 8.69
CA GLN A 43 -11.09 -19.18 8.72
C GLN A 43 -10.31 -20.48 8.93
N PRO A 44 -10.93 -21.55 9.48
CA PRO A 44 -10.24 -22.81 9.68
C PRO A 44 -9.67 -23.36 8.37
N ARG A 45 -8.49 -23.98 8.43
CA ARG A 45 -7.77 -24.43 7.24
C ARG A 45 -8.61 -25.37 6.38
N GLY A 46 -8.66 -25.10 5.08
CA GLY A 46 -9.41 -25.90 4.11
C GLY A 46 -10.92 -25.63 4.07
N THR A 47 -11.43 -24.67 4.85
CA THR A 47 -12.80 -24.19 4.68
C THR A 47 -12.94 -23.34 3.41
N PRO A 48 -13.99 -23.55 2.59
CA PRO A 48 -14.21 -22.72 1.42
C PRO A 48 -14.51 -21.27 1.81
N THR A 49 -13.81 -20.33 1.19
CA THR A 49 -14.09 -18.90 1.36
C THR A 49 -15.49 -18.57 0.83
N PRO A 50 -16.36 -17.87 1.60
CA PRO A 50 -17.69 -17.50 1.13
C PRO A 50 -17.69 -16.69 -0.18
N ASP A 51 -18.63 -16.96 -1.09
CA ASP A 51 -18.73 -16.32 -2.43
C ASP A 51 -18.81 -14.80 -2.42
N LYS A 52 -19.19 -14.20 -1.29
CA LYS A 52 -19.19 -12.74 -1.10
C LYS A 52 -17.80 -12.13 -1.00
N TYR A 53 -16.75 -12.95 -0.88
CA TYR A 53 -15.37 -12.53 -0.76
C TYR A 53 -14.57 -12.98 -1.98
N LEU A 54 -13.98 -12.02 -2.68
CA LEU A 54 -12.98 -12.29 -3.70
C LEU A 54 -11.61 -12.28 -3.05
N VAL A 55 -10.97 -13.44 -2.94
CA VAL A 55 -9.59 -13.55 -2.42
C VAL A 55 -8.64 -12.89 -3.41
N VAL A 56 -7.86 -11.93 -2.93
CA VAL A 56 -6.83 -11.23 -3.72
C VAL A 56 -5.41 -11.59 -3.32
N HIS A 57 -5.22 -12.08 -2.08
CA HIS A 57 -3.92 -12.53 -1.59
C HIS A 57 -4.08 -13.44 -0.37
N GLU A 58 -3.36 -14.57 -0.37
CA GLU A 58 -3.18 -15.42 0.82
C GLU A 58 -2.09 -14.81 1.69
N LEU A 59 -2.36 -14.67 3.00
CA LEU A 59 -1.45 -14.05 3.96
C LEU A 59 -0.77 -15.11 4.82
N SER A 60 0.55 -15.01 4.95
CA SER A 60 1.28 -15.77 5.97
C SER A 60 0.96 -15.26 7.38
N ASN A 61 1.28 -16.04 8.42
CA ASN A 61 1.13 -15.60 9.80
C ASN A 61 2.05 -14.41 10.13
N GLU A 62 3.25 -14.40 9.54
CA GLU A 62 4.20 -13.30 9.68
C GLU A 62 3.67 -12.01 9.02
N GLU A 63 3.09 -12.12 7.82
CA GLU A 63 2.45 -10.98 7.15
C GLU A 63 1.25 -10.48 7.95
N LEU A 64 0.39 -11.38 8.43
CA LEU A 64 -0.77 -11.03 9.25
C LEU A 64 -0.36 -10.30 10.53
N ALA A 65 0.74 -10.70 11.16
CA ALA A 65 1.24 -10.08 12.38
C ALA A 65 1.70 -8.62 12.19
N LEU A 66 1.88 -8.15 10.94
CA LEU A 66 2.19 -6.75 10.65
C LEU A 66 0.96 -5.84 10.74
N PHE A 67 -0.25 -6.38 10.58
CA PHE A 67 -1.50 -5.62 10.57
C PHE A 67 -1.98 -5.28 11.99
N GLY A 68 -2.49 -4.06 12.18
CA GLY A 68 -3.02 -3.60 13.46
C GLY A 68 -1.97 -3.08 14.45
N ASN A 69 -0.69 -3.09 14.09
CA ASN A 69 0.39 -2.50 14.88
C ASN A 69 0.31 -0.96 14.85
N VAL A 70 -0.36 -0.38 15.85
CA VAL A 70 -0.53 1.08 15.97
C VAL A 70 0.81 1.74 16.23
N LEU A 71 1.17 2.74 15.42
CA LEU A 71 2.31 3.61 15.65
C LEU A 71 1.92 4.67 16.68
N ARG A 72 2.69 4.76 17.78
CA ARG A 72 2.55 5.85 18.75
C ARG A 72 3.43 7.01 18.32
N GLU A 73 3.06 8.23 18.73
CA GLU A 73 3.87 9.42 18.47
C GLU A 73 5.31 9.29 18.99
N SER A 74 5.53 8.52 20.06
CA SER A 74 6.87 8.23 20.59
C SER A 74 7.73 7.31 19.72
N ASP A 75 7.09 6.51 18.88
CA ASP A 75 7.74 5.49 18.04
C ASP A 75 8.09 6.06 16.65
N VAL A 76 7.65 7.29 16.39
CA VAL A 76 7.92 8.03 15.16
C VAL A 76 9.32 8.59 15.24
N ASP A 77 10.21 8.10 14.37
CA ASP A 77 11.53 8.72 14.18
C ASP A 77 11.34 10.07 13.47
N PRO A 78 11.65 11.21 14.13
CA PRO A 78 11.50 12.52 13.52
C PRO A 78 12.49 12.82 12.40
N ASP A 79 13.63 12.11 12.38
CA ASP A 79 14.67 12.22 11.37
C ASP A 79 14.62 11.05 10.37
N GLY A 80 13.83 10.03 10.68
CA GLY A 80 13.48 8.91 9.80
C GLY A 80 12.37 9.26 8.82
N ASP A 81 11.99 8.30 7.99
CA ASP A 81 10.84 8.42 7.08
C ASP A 81 9.49 8.11 7.76
N ASP A 82 9.53 7.83 9.07
CA ASP A 82 8.37 7.59 9.92
C ASP A 82 7.64 8.89 10.34
N PHE A 83 8.18 10.08 10.05
CA PHE A 83 7.69 11.36 10.61
C PHE A 83 6.30 11.82 10.12
N ILE A 84 5.33 11.87 11.05
CA ILE A 84 4.04 12.56 10.89
C ILE A 84 3.78 13.51 12.07
N PRO A 85 3.56 14.80 11.78
CA PRO A 85 2.46 15.51 12.44
C PRO A 85 1.25 15.70 11.51
N HIS A 86 1.43 15.72 10.17
CA HIS A 86 0.36 16.03 9.22
C HIS A 86 0.45 15.32 7.82
N ALA A 87 1.11 14.16 7.71
CA ALA A 87 1.29 13.42 6.45
C ALA A 87 0.48 12.10 6.39
N PRO A 88 0.14 11.59 5.19
CA PRO A 88 -0.77 10.47 4.99
C PRO A 88 0.01 9.15 4.85
N LEU A 89 0.11 8.39 5.94
CA LEU A 89 0.74 7.06 6.00
C LEU A 89 0.02 6.20 7.04
N PRO A 90 -0.15 4.89 6.77
CA PRO A 90 -1.46 4.27 6.61
C PRO A 90 -2.43 4.72 7.71
N ASP A 91 -2.95 5.93 7.54
CA ASP A 91 -4.00 6.48 8.37
C ASP A 91 -5.25 5.70 8.05
N CYS A 92 -5.74 4.99 9.06
CA CYS A 92 -7.07 4.46 8.98
C CYS A 92 -8.03 5.59 9.34
N ASP A 93 -8.63 6.23 8.33
CA ASP A 93 -9.62 7.30 8.52
C ASP A 93 -10.79 6.87 9.41
N ARG A 94 -11.04 5.55 9.48
CA ARG A 94 -12.11 4.97 10.28
C ARG A 94 -11.74 4.71 11.73
N CYS A 95 -10.50 4.28 11.99
CA CYS A 95 -10.01 4.04 13.36
C CYS A 95 -9.32 5.28 13.96
N ASN A 96 -9.04 6.31 13.15
CA ASN A 96 -8.30 7.51 13.53
C ASN A 96 -6.95 7.19 14.19
N SER A 97 -6.25 6.20 13.64
CA SER A 97 -4.99 5.67 14.14
C SER A 97 -4.00 5.46 13.01
N TYR A 98 -2.71 5.62 13.33
CA TYR A 98 -1.59 5.32 12.45
C TYR A 98 -1.10 3.90 12.69
N TYR A 99 -0.73 3.19 11.62
CA TYR A 99 -0.28 1.81 11.70
C TYR A 99 1.10 1.65 11.06
N ARG A 100 1.89 0.67 11.49
CA ARG A 100 3.21 0.42 10.89
C ARG A 100 3.10 -0.12 9.47
N ALA A 101 2.13 -1.02 9.24
CA ALA A 101 1.85 -1.57 7.91
C ALA A 101 0.45 -1.17 7.41
N SER A 102 -0.60 -1.62 8.10
CA SER A 102 -1.96 -1.11 7.91
C SER A 102 -2.90 -1.57 9.03
N CYS A 103 -4.11 -1.00 9.07
CA CYS A 103 -5.15 -1.40 10.01
C CYS A 103 -5.61 -2.83 9.74
N LYS A 104 -5.79 -3.65 10.78
CA LYS A 104 -6.33 -5.01 10.63
C LYS A 104 -7.79 -5.02 10.19
N GLU A 105 -8.58 -4.06 10.65
CA GLU A 105 -10.01 -3.92 10.30
C GLU A 105 -10.24 -3.26 8.93
N HIS A 106 -9.33 -2.38 8.52
CA HIS A 106 -9.38 -1.64 7.24
C HIS A 106 -8.02 -1.74 6.53
N PRO A 107 -7.64 -2.94 6.07
CA PRO A 107 -6.30 -3.20 5.56
C PRO A 107 -6.05 -2.50 4.23
N LEU A 108 -4.79 -2.11 4.01
CA LEU A 108 -4.33 -1.61 2.73
C LEU A 108 -3.92 -2.76 1.83
N PHE A 109 -4.41 -2.76 0.60
CA PHE A 109 -3.93 -3.68 -0.42
C PHE A 109 -2.81 -3.04 -1.25
N TRP A 110 -1.60 -3.56 -1.09
CA TRP A 110 -0.43 -3.13 -1.85
C TRP A 110 -0.39 -3.87 -3.18
N VAL A 111 -0.68 -3.15 -4.25
CA VAL A 111 -0.76 -3.70 -5.60
C VAL A 111 0.65 -3.86 -6.14
N LYS A 112 1.01 -5.10 -6.50
CA LYS A 112 2.28 -5.39 -7.15
C LYS A 112 2.24 -4.94 -8.62
N ASP A 113 3.30 -4.28 -9.05
CA ASP A 113 3.55 -4.02 -10.46
C ASP A 113 3.68 -5.35 -11.21
N ARG A 114 3.31 -5.35 -12.50
CA ARG A 114 3.58 -6.50 -13.37
C ARG A 114 5.04 -6.55 -13.74
N GLU A 115 5.56 -7.75 -13.91
CA GLU A 115 6.88 -7.95 -14.50
C GLU A 115 6.78 -7.92 -16.03
N PRO A 116 7.50 -7.01 -16.71
CA PRO A 116 7.59 -7.02 -18.16
C PRO A 116 8.22 -8.33 -18.66
N ALA A 117 7.70 -8.89 -19.75
CA ALA A 117 8.29 -10.08 -20.34
C ALA A 117 9.73 -9.80 -20.80
N LYS A 118 10.61 -10.80 -20.70
CA LYS A 118 12.04 -10.69 -21.10
C LYS A 118 12.25 -10.26 -22.56
N SER A 119 11.27 -10.51 -23.41
CA SER A 119 11.26 -10.11 -24.83
C SER A 119 10.74 -8.70 -25.08
N SER A 120 10.23 -8.01 -24.05
CA SER A 120 9.71 -6.65 -24.18
C SER A 120 10.84 -5.70 -24.51
N LYS A 121 10.56 -4.71 -25.37
CA LYS A 121 11.53 -3.66 -25.66
C LYS A 121 11.79 -2.84 -24.40
N PRO A 122 13.05 -2.44 -24.11
CA PRO A 122 13.37 -1.66 -22.92
C PRO A 122 12.52 -0.39 -22.78
N GLU A 123 12.23 0.31 -23.88
CA GLU A 123 11.44 1.53 -23.90
C GLU A 123 9.98 1.36 -23.45
N ASP A 124 9.44 0.14 -23.58
CA ASP A 124 8.07 -0.19 -23.20
C ASP A 124 7.94 -0.63 -21.74
N ARG A 125 9.07 -0.86 -21.05
CA ARG A 125 9.11 -1.38 -19.67
C ARG A 125 8.12 -0.66 -18.77
N ALA A 126 8.21 0.67 -18.69
CA ALA A 126 7.33 1.46 -17.83
C ALA A 126 5.84 1.17 -18.07
N ARG A 127 5.39 1.08 -19.32
CA ARG A 127 3.97 0.78 -19.63
C ARG A 127 3.61 -0.66 -19.28
N MET A 128 4.53 -1.59 -19.49
CA MET A 128 4.33 -3.01 -19.24
C MET A 128 4.27 -3.38 -17.75
N THR A 129 4.76 -2.52 -16.87
CA THR A 129 4.61 -2.69 -15.40
C THR A 129 3.21 -2.37 -14.87
N ALA A 130 2.33 -1.76 -15.67
CA ALA A 130 0.98 -1.38 -15.24
C ALA A 130 0.17 -2.62 -14.81
N PRO A 131 -0.48 -2.62 -13.62
CA PRO A 131 -1.38 -3.70 -13.19
C PRO A 131 -2.44 -4.01 -14.26
N ALA A 132 -2.96 -5.24 -14.28
CA ALA A 132 -3.85 -5.70 -15.36
C ALA A 132 -5.14 -4.85 -15.51
N PHE A 133 -5.57 -4.19 -14.44
CA PHE A 133 -6.74 -3.30 -14.42
C PHE A 133 -6.39 -1.82 -14.67
N ILE A 134 -5.16 -1.52 -15.10
CA ILE A 134 -4.70 -0.19 -15.47
C ILE A 134 -4.21 -0.21 -16.93
N SER A 135 -4.62 0.78 -17.71
CA SER A 135 -4.09 1.00 -19.06
C SER A 135 -3.44 2.37 -19.20
N ILE A 136 -2.42 2.45 -20.06
CA ILE A 136 -1.74 3.71 -20.38
C ILE A 136 -2.21 4.18 -21.75
N LYS A 137 -2.94 5.30 -21.79
CA LYS A 137 -3.59 5.87 -22.98
C LYS A 137 -3.34 7.36 -23.07
N THR A 138 -3.67 8.02 -24.18
CA THR A 138 -3.56 9.49 -24.27
C THR A 138 -4.48 10.14 -23.24
N SER A 139 -3.94 11.07 -22.46
CA SER A 139 -4.68 11.79 -21.42
C SER A 139 -5.75 12.69 -22.04
N SER A 140 -6.84 12.88 -21.30
CA SER A 140 -7.87 13.87 -21.63
C SER A 140 -7.44 15.31 -21.28
N ILE A 141 -6.40 15.46 -20.46
CA ILE A 141 -5.86 16.75 -20.03
C ILE A 141 -5.05 17.35 -21.20
N PRO A 142 -5.36 18.59 -21.62
CA PRO A 142 -4.63 19.26 -22.69
C PRO A 142 -3.11 19.30 -22.41
N ASN A 143 -2.32 18.87 -23.40
CA ASN A 143 -0.85 18.85 -23.36
C ASN A 143 -0.22 17.97 -22.26
N ALA A 144 -0.98 17.09 -21.59
CA ALA A 144 -0.42 16.18 -20.58
C ALA A 144 0.26 14.93 -21.19
N GLY A 145 0.03 14.64 -22.47
CA GLY A 145 0.57 13.46 -23.13
C GLY A 145 -0.20 12.19 -22.77
N MET A 146 0.46 11.22 -22.13
CA MET A 146 -0.15 9.96 -21.72
C MET A 146 -0.70 10.04 -20.29
N GLY A 147 -1.72 9.24 -19.98
CA GLY A 147 -2.33 9.10 -18.67
C GLY A 147 -2.56 7.63 -18.33
N ALA A 148 -2.67 7.34 -17.03
CA ALA A 148 -3.10 6.04 -16.52
C ALA A 148 -4.62 6.03 -16.32
N PHE A 149 -5.30 4.98 -16.80
CA PHE A 149 -6.76 4.85 -16.76
C PHE A 149 -7.16 3.52 -16.12
N ALA A 150 -8.25 3.53 -15.37
CA ALA A 150 -8.80 2.33 -14.77
C ALA A 150 -9.58 1.50 -15.81
N GLU A 151 -9.29 0.20 -15.91
CA GLU A 151 -10.05 -0.76 -16.73
C GLU A 151 -11.07 -1.56 -15.91
N ALA A 152 -10.96 -1.51 -14.58
CA ALA A 152 -11.94 -2.03 -13.64
C ALA A 152 -12.31 -0.92 -12.63
N CYS A 153 -13.45 -1.07 -11.94
CA CYS A 153 -13.74 -0.21 -10.81
C CYS A 153 -12.68 -0.43 -9.73
N ILE A 154 -11.99 0.63 -9.33
CA ILE A 154 -11.02 0.61 -8.22
C ILE A 154 -11.80 1.09 -6.99
N PRO A 155 -12.11 0.17 -6.07
CA PRO A 155 -12.95 0.50 -4.94
C PRO A 155 -12.20 1.38 -3.95
N VAL A 156 -12.93 2.34 -3.39
CA VAL A 156 -12.58 2.93 -2.11
C VAL A 156 -13.79 2.71 -1.24
N SER A 157 -13.63 1.94 -0.18
CA SER A 157 -14.69 1.84 0.81
C SER A 157 -14.85 3.21 1.46
N PHE A 158 -16.08 3.62 1.76
CA PHE A 158 -16.34 4.92 2.37
C PHE A 158 -15.54 5.02 3.69
N ARG A 159 -14.46 5.81 3.68
CA ARG A 159 -13.47 5.94 4.77
C ARG A 159 -12.61 4.70 5.07
N ALA A 160 -12.58 3.71 4.18
CA ALA A 160 -11.67 2.56 4.26
C ALA A 160 -10.91 2.41 2.93
N VAL A 161 -9.61 2.36 3.08
CA VAL A 161 -8.62 2.70 2.09
C VAL A 161 -8.40 1.52 1.16
N GLY A 162 -8.59 1.73 -0.14
CA GLY A 162 -8.77 0.61 -1.07
C GLY A 162 -7.48 -0.04 -1.52
N MET A 163 -6.53 0.74 -2.03
CA MET A 163 -5.37 0.20 -2.74
C MET A 163 -4.21 1.19 -2.65
N VAL A 164 -3.00 0.65 -2.57
CA VAL A 164 -1.74 1.39 -2.64
C VAL A 164 -0.94 0.88 -3.83
N PHE A 165 -0.42 1.80 -4.62
CA PHE A 165 0.47 1.53 -5.74
C PHE A 165 1.89 1.95 -5.39
N GLY A 166 2.87 1.10 -5.73
CA GLY A 166 4.28 1.45 -5.69
C GLY A 166 5.22 0.37 -5.19
N PRO A 167 6.52 0.72 -5.01
CA PRO A 167 7.07 2.08 -5.06
C PRO A 167 7.21 2.68 -6.47
N TYR A 168 7.31 4.01 -6.56
CA TYR A 168 7.66 4.75 -7.78
C TYR A 168 9.09 4.45 -8.15
N GLN A 169 9.31 4.05 -9.40
CA GLN A 169 10.61 3.61 -9.89
C GLN A 169 11.22 4.66 -10.80
N GLY A 170 12.54 4.79 -10.72
CA GLY A 170 13.33 5.74 -11.45
C GLY A 170 14.81 5.64 -11.08
N ILE A 171 15.59 6.62 -11.53
CA ILE A 171 17.00 6.78 -11.17
C ILE A 171 17.08 7.68 -9.95
N LEU A 172 17.83 7.26 -8.92
CA LEU A 172 18.11 8.10 -7.76
C LEU A 172 19.18 9.13 -8.13
N ILE A 173 18.89 10.40 -7.91
CA ILE A 173 19.79 11.54 -8.15
C ILE A 173 19.89 12.41 -6.90
N ASP A 174 21.00 13.12 -6.73
CA ASP A 174 21.25 13.98 -5.56
C ASP A 174 20.90 15.46 -5.85
N ASP A 175 20.80 15.87 -7.12
CA ASP A 175 20.43 17.22 -7.55
C ASP A 175 19.22 17.18 -8.51
N ALA A 176 18.19 17.97 -8.24
CA ALA A 176 16.99 18.05 -9.07
C ALA A 176 17.28 18.54 -10.51
N SER A 177 18.34 19.30 -10.72
CA SER A 177 18.76 19.77 -12.05
C SER A 177 19.30 18.66 -12.94
N GLU A 178 19.66 17.50 -12.37
CA GLU A 178 20.08 16.32 -13.13
C GLU A 178 18.90 15.55 -13.74
N SER A 179 17.65 15.90 -13.39
CA SER A 179 16.48 15.22 -13.95
C SER A 179 16.41 15.39 -15.46
N GLU A 180 16.19 14.30 -16.20
CA GLU A 180 16.16 14.37 -17.67
C GLU A 180 14.96 15.17 -18.18
N ARG A 181 13.84 15.15 -17.44
CA ARG A 181 12.62 15.89 -17.77
C ARG A 181 11.88 16.39 -16.53
N ASP A 182 11.36 17.59 -16.69
CA ASP A 182 10.45 18.18 -15.72
C ASP A 182 9.18 17.36 -15.51
N GLY A 183 8.75 17.30 -14.24
CA GLY A 183 7.48 16.70 -13.85
C GLY A 183 7.49 15.19 -13.58
N TYR A 184 8.62 14.51 -13.76
CA TYR A 184 8.78 13.07 -13.46
C TYR A 184 9.61 12.78 -12.21
N CYS A 185 9.99 13.83 -11.49
CA CYS A 185 10.93 13.79 -10.39
C CYS A 185 10.22 14.07 -9.05
N TRP A 186 10.44 13.18 -8.07
CA TRP A 186 9.97 13.34 -6.70
C TRP A 186 11.14 13.59 -5.75
N GLU A 187 11.01 14.62 -4.92
CA GLU A 187 11.90 14.86 -3.78
C GLU A 187 11.59 13.86 -2.65
N LEU A 188 12.60 13.11 -2.24
CA LEU A 188 12.59 12.21 -1.10
C LEU A 188 13.10 12.95 0.12
N ARG A 189 12.38 12.82 1.23
CA ARG A 189 12.83 13.28 2.54
C ARG A 189 13.90 12.32 3.05
N SER A 190 15.05 12.87 3.43
CA SER A 190 16.14 12.11 4.03
C SER A 190 16.92 13.01 4.98
N SER A 191 17.35 12.45 6.12
CA SER A 191 18.27 13.10 7.06
C SER A 191 19.67 13.32 6.48
N ALA A 192 20.04 12.61 5.42
CA ALA A 192 21.34 12.71 4.76
C ALA A 192 21.43 13.87 3.74
N GLY A 193 20.35 14.64 3.55
CA GLY A 193 20.27 15.70 2.55
C GLY A 193 19.21 15.44 1.48
N PRO A 194 19.03 16.37 0.52
CA PRO A 194 18.03 16.21 -0.54
C PRO A 194 18.39 15.03 -1.44
N ARG A 195 17.39 14.19 -1.72
CA ARG A 195 17.49 13.09 -2.68
C ARG A 195 16.27 13.11 -3.58
N PHE A 196 16.41 12.66 -4.81
CA PHE A 196 15.31 12.65 -5.76
C PHE A 196 15.23 11.35 -6.54
N ILE A 197 14.02 10.92 -6.87
CA ILE A 197 13.75 9.78 -7.74
C ILE A 197 13.22 10.29 -9.08
N ASP A 198 14.00 10.14 -10.15
CA ASP A 198 13.66 10.58 -11.51
C ASP A 198 13.10 9.43 -12.35
N GLY A 199 11.81 9.50 -12.68
CA GLY A 199 11.10 8.56 -13.53
C GLY A 199 11.11 8.91 -15.02
N SER A 200 11.93 9.86 -15.46
CA SER A 200 11.97 10.35 -16.85
C SER A 200 12.29 9.25 -17.85
N ASN A 201 13.25 8.38 -17.53
CA ASN A 201 13.69 7.29 -18.39
C ASN A 201 12.73 6.09 -18.30
N THR A 202 12.04 5.75 -19.41
CA THR A 202 11.03 4.67 -19.44
C THR A 202 11.61 3.26 -19.24
N GLN A 203 12.93 3.09 -19.37
CA GLN A 203 13.63 1.83 -19.13
C GLN A 203 13.93 1.58 -17.65
N TYR A 204 13.97 2.63 -16.82
CA TYR A 204 14.28 2.54 -15.39
C TYR A 204 13.10 2.93 -14.50
N SER A 205 11.98 3.33 -15.09
CA SER A 205 10.76 3.73 -14.38
C SER A 205 9.60 2.76 -14.60
N ASN A 206 8.57 2.88 -13.77
CA ASN A 206 7.34 2.10 -13.85
C ASN A 206 6.15 2.94 -14.33
N TRP A 207 5.00 2.29 -14.42
CA TRP A 207 3.77 2.84 -14.99
C TRP A 207 3.27 4.09 -14.26
N MET A 208 3.63 4.27 -12.99
CA MET A 208 3.19 5.42 -12.20
C MET A 208 3.75 6.75 -12.70
N ARG A 209 4.79 6.74 -13.54
CA ARG A 209 5.25 7.94 -14.28
C ARG A 209 4.14 8.56 -15.14
N TYR A 210 3.12 7.78 -15.52
CA TYR A 210 2.00 8.21 -16.35
C TYR A 210 0.80 8.72 -15.54
N ILE A 211 0.90 8.80 -14.20
CA ILE A 211 -0.13 9.41 -13.37
C ILE A 211 -0.01 10.93 -13.50
N ASN A 212 -1.05 11.56 -14.06
CA ASN A 212 -1.07 13.01 -14.24
C ASN A 212 -1.42 13.73 -12.94
N SER A 213 -0.99 15.00 -12.85
CA SER A 213 -1.40 15.89 -11.78
C SER A 213 -2.87 16.31 -11.98
N SER A 214 -3.67 16.12 -10.95
CA SER A 214 -4.99 16.76 -10.83
C SER A 214 -4.87 18.29 -10.89
N ARG A 215 -5.84 18.92 -11.55
CA ARG A 215 -5.97 20.38 -11.71
C ARG A 215 -6.74 21.01 -10.57
N HIS A 216 -7.57 20.22 -9.88
CA HIS A 216 -8.34 20.65 -8.71
C HIS A 216 -8.73 19.46 -7.82
N ASP A 217 -8.96 19.73 -6.53
CA ASP A 217 -9.22 18.70 -5.51
C ASP A 217 -10.39 17.77 -5.83
N LYS A 218 -11.38 18.23 -6.61
CA LYS A 218 -12.57 17.44 -6.98
C LYS A 218 -12.28 16.27 -7.91
N GLU A 219 -11.23 16.33 -8.74
CA GLU A 219 -10.87 15.25 -9.67
C GLU A 219 -9.71 14.39 -9.17
N GLN A 220 -9.00 14.85 -8.13
CA GLN A 220 -7.97 14.05 -7.50
C GLN A 220 -8.56 12.73 -7.01
N ASN A 221 -7.93 11.61 -7.31
CA ASN A 221 -8.34 10.31 -6.77
C ASN A 221 -7.17 9.52 -6.18
N LEU A 222 -5.94 10.01 -6.35
CA LEU A 222 -4.74 9.49 -5.73
C LEU A 222 -4.05 10.52 -4.84
N LEU A 223 -3.43 10.03 -3.76
CA LEU A 223 -2.56 10.81 -2.88
C LEU A 223 -1.17 10.19 -2.87
N ALA A 224 -0.16 10.97 -3.26
CA ALA A 224 1.23 10.56 -3.17
C ALA A 224 1.74 10.67 -1.72
N PHE A 225 2.52 9.69 -1.27
CA PHE A 225 3.15 9.70 0.05
C PHE A 225 4.49 8.96 0.01
N GLN A 226 5.39 9.29 0.93
CA GLN A 226 6.67 8.60 1.08
C GLN A 226 6.51 7.49 2.13
N TYR A 227 7.10 6.32 1.92
CA TYR A 227 7.14 5.20 2.87
C TYR A 227 8.41 4.38 2.64
N CYS A 228 9.14 3.97 3.69
CA CYS A 228 10.36 3.15 3.57
C CYS A 228 11.33 3.64 2.48
N GLY A 229 11.56 4.95 2.41
CA GLY A 229 12.41 5.61 1.41
C GLY A 229 11.88 5.64 -0.04
N GLY A 230 10.68 5.14 -0.31
CA GLY A 230 10.04 5.12 -1.62
C GLY A 230 8.80 6.03 -1.70
N VAL A 231 8.36 6.37 -2.92
CA VAL A 231 7.12 7.12 -3.16
C VAL A 231 6.01 6.17 -3.59
N TYR A 232 4.82 6.33 -3.03
CA TYR A 232 3.65 5.50 -3.26
C TYR A 232 2.42 6.36 -3.54
N TYR A 233 1.41 5.77 -4.18
CA TYR A 233 0.11 6.40 -4.39
C TYR A 233 -0.99 5.60 -3.71
N ARG A 234 -1.72 6.24 -2.81
CA ARG A 234 -2.93 5.68 -2.19
C ARG A 234 -4.16 6.17 -2.93
N VAL A 235 -5.10 5.27 -3.18
CA VAL A 235 -6.42 5.63 -3.70
C VAL A 235 -7.25 6.28 -2.58
N ILE A 236 -7.70 7.51 -2.80
CA ILE A 236 -8.47 8.31 -1.82
C ILE A 236 -9.92 8.55 -2.23
N ARG A 237 -10.27 8.26 -3.49
CA ARG A 237 -11.65 8.32 -4.00
C ARG A 237 -11.92 7.14 -4.94
N PRO A 238 -13.16 6.61 -4.98
CA PRO A 238 -13.51 5.56 -5.94
C PRO A 238 -13.18 5.99 -7.37
N ILE A 239 -12.56 5.09 -8.14
CA ILE A 239 -12.21 5.34 -9.55
C ILE A 239 -13.05 4.41 -10.41
N LYS A 240 -13.89 4.97 -11.28
CA LYS A 240 -14.75 4.17 -12.16
C LYS A 240 -13.95 3.67 -13.36
N ILE A 241 -14.49 2.66 -14.02
CA ILE A 241 -13.96 2.19 -15.31
C ILE A 241 -13.87 3.38 -16.28
N LYS A 242 -12.71 3.52 -16.93
CA LYS A 242 -12.30 4.59 -17.84
C LYS A 242 -12.00 5.95 -17.20
N ASP A 243 -12.12 6.09 -15.88
CA ASP A 243 -11.64 7.32 -15.22
C ASP A 243 -10.10 7.34 -15.22
N GLU A 244 -9.54 8.54 -15.36
CA GLU A 244 -8.10 8.77 -15.29
C GLU A 244 -7.64 8.78 -13.83
N LEU A 245 -6.50 8.16 -13.56
CA LEU A 245 -5.83 8.18 -12.27
C LEU A 245 -5.06 9.50 -12.15
N LEU A 246 -5.48 10.35 -11.21
CA LEU A 246 -4.99 11.71 -11.03
C LEU A 246 -4.45 11.92 -9.62
N GLY A 247 -3.15 12.16 -9.55
CA GLY A 247 -2.42 12.46 -8.32
C GLY A 247 -2.58 13.92 -7.90
N GLY A 248 -2.68 14.17 -6.61
CA GLY A 248 -2.56 15.52 -6.05
C GLY A 248 -1.18 15.75 -5.44
N LYS A 249 -0.81 17.03 -5.30
CA LYS A 249 0.35 17.40 -4.48
C LYS A 249 0.04 17.04 -3.03
N SER A 250 0.82 16.13 -2.47
CA SER A 250 0.84 15.96 -1.03
C SER A 250 1.60 17.13 -0.41
N ARG A 251 1.16 17.66 0.73
CA ARG A 251 1.94 18.64 1.50
C ARG A 251 3.31 18.09 1.91
N CYS A 252 3.49 16.78 1.78
CA CYS A 252 4.64 16.03 2.26
C CYS A 252 5.60 15.59 1.16
N LEU A 253 5.22 15.78 -0.12
CA LEU A 253 6.05 15.46 -1.27
C LEU A 253 5.99 16.58 -2.30
N ARG A 254 7.15 17.06 -2.71
CA ARG A 254 7.26 18.06 -3.79
C ARG A 254 7.57 17.33 -5.08
N ALA A 255 6.60 17.33 -6.00
CA ALA A 255 6.89 17.04 -7.40
C ALA A 255 7.66 18.23 -7.97
N ASN A 256 8.88 18.00 -8.44
CA ASN A 256 9.70 19.05 -9.03
C ASN A 256 9.15 19.41 -10.42
N ARG A 257 8.89 20.71 -10.60
CA ARG A 257 8.80 21.35 -11.91
C ARG A 257 9.92 22.38 -11.90
N LEU A 258 10.97 22.21 -12.71
CA LEU A 258 11.90 23.32 -12.96
C LEU A 258 11.05 24.45 -13.58
N ARG A 259 11.31 25.67 -13.12
CA ARG A 259 10.56 26.86 -13.52
C ARG A 259 10.92 27.31 -14.93
#